data_AF-A0A3A0BH49-F1
#
_entry.id   AF-A0A3A0BH49-F1
#
_cell.length_a   1.000
_cell.length_b   1.000
_cell.length_c   1.000
_cell.angle_alpha   90.00
_cell.angle_beta   90.00
_cell.angle_gamma   90.00
#
_symmetry.space_group_name_H-M   'P 1'
#
loop_
_entity.id
_entity.type
_entity.pdbx_description
1 polymer ?
#
loop_
_entity_poly.entity_id
_entity_poly.type
_entity_poly.pdbx_seq_one_letter_code
_entity_poly.pdbx_strand_id
1 'polypeptide(L)'
;METEENTFDFDVFISYCNKNKPWVRNALLRRLKNAGLNVFIDFECFRIGMSSVKEMERGVLSSRKMIIVITQEYLESRWTEFEGLLMQTLDPANQDSRILPILLTKCEIPPRLKYMTYIDFTNSDDEKGKWSRLINTIKDSRFVSSISATSTTANNVVPVITFAMNSAEVDELLSGEIFMNKDVSKAEGESFNSLLSELIRNGVDKKELYSYYKASRDAWSPKITGSLQIQEIVDIVFTNVNEKTKPNHKLMPQLISDDFIGNSLLLKDLRNKKSILIIDSISLFHPYLMKKLISSGLVSTQNPNLALIVIPPINHNKISVYEFLDENYKSSLGAAFEAFSKDLDIDYEFGIGNMHSLQRWLVISLMNIANGALSMHESRLAAMNEKYGNPPGYGKVIFGRR
;
A
#
# COMPACT_ATOMS: atom_id res chain seq x y z
N MET A 1 -32.50 -13.28 -18.40
CA MET A 1 -32.35 -12.16 -17.43
C MET A 1 -32.63 -12.74 -16.06
N GLU A 2 -31.58 -13.06 -15.33
CA GLU A 2 -31.60 -13.27 -13.88
C GLU A 2 -30.49 -12.38 -13.32
N THR A 3 -30.84 -11.54 -12.36
CA THR A 3 -29.92 -10.65 -11.64
C THR A 3 -29.12 -11.51 -10.66
N GLU A 4 -27.80 -11.62 -10.85
CA GLU A 4 -26.92 -12.20 -9.82
C GLU A 4 -26.92 -11.24 -8.61
N GLU A 5 -27.71 -11.56 -7.59
CA GLU A 5 -27.67 -10.90 -6.29
C GLU A 5 -26.31 -11.18 -5.65
N ASN A 6 -25.59 -10.11 -5.31
CA ASN A 6 -24.31 -10.18 -4.61
C ASN A 6 -24.59 -10.51 -3.13
N THR A 7 -24.71 -11.79 -2.79
CA THR A 7 -25.13 -12.24 -1.45
C THR A 7 -23.93 -12.37 -0.51
N PHE A 8 -23.84 -11.48 0.49
CA PHE A 8 -22.95 -11.68 1.65
C PHE A 8 -23.50 -12.78 2.56
N ASP A 9 -22.63 -13.63 3.10
CA ASP A 9 -23.03 -14.70 4.05
C ASP A 9 -23.55 -14.14 5.38
N PHE A 10 -23.08 -12.95 5.76
CA PHE A 10 -23.43 -12.27 7.01
C PHE A 10 -23.87 -10.83 6.74
N ASP A 11 -24.82 -10.35 7.55
CA ASP A 11 -25.22 -8.95 7.52
C ASP A 11 -24.16 -8.05 8.16
N VAL A 12 -23.49 -8.54 9.21
CA VAL A 12 -22.56 -7.75 9.99
C VAL A 12 -21.50 -8.57 10.71
N PHE A 13 -20.25 -8.09 10.65
CA PHE A 13 -19.15 -8.56 11.50
C PHE A 13 -18.96 -7.63 12.70
N ILE A 14 -18.69 -8.18 13.89
CA ILE A 14 -18.41 -7.37 15.09
C ILE A 14 -16.92 -7.48 15.45
N SER A 15 -16.21 -6.36 15.36
CA SER A 15 -14.85 -6.19 15.88
C SER A 15 -14.86 -5.50 17.23
N TYR A 16 -14.15 -6.07 18.23
CA TYR A 16 -14.12 -5.58 19.60
C TYR A 16 -12.89 -6.09 20.36
N CYS A 17 -12.56 -5.44 21.48
CA CYS A 17 -11.47 -5.90 22.35
C CYS A 17 -12.00 -6.99 23.28
N ASN A 18 -11.22 -8.04 23.52
CA ASN A 18 -11.66 -9.21 24.30
C ASN A 18 -12.13 -8.83 25.73
N LYS A 19 -11.64 -7.72 26.29
CA LYS A 19 -12.11 -7.15 27.57
C LYS A 19 -13.59 -6.74 27.54
N ASN A 20 -14.13 -6.38 26.37
CA ASN A 20 -15.52 -5.97 26.18
C ASN A 20 -16.45 -7.13 25.76
N LYS A 21 -15.92 -8.37 25.70
CA LYS A 21 -16.70 -9.58 25.37
C LYS A 21 -18.01 -9.72 26.14
N PRO A 22 -18.07 -9.45 27.46
CA PRO A 22 -19.34 -9.55 28.20
C PRO A 22 -20.42 -8.62 27.64
N TRP A 23 -20.08 -7.37 27.31
CA TRP A 23 -21.02 -6.41 26.74
C TRP A 23 -21.41 -6.82 25.32
N VAL A 24 -20.44 -7.20 24.49
CA VAL A 24 -20.70 -7.64 23.11
C VAL A 24 -21.63 -8.85 23.07
N ARG A 25 -21.39 -9.86 23.90
CA ARG A 25 -22.22 -11.07 23.96
C ARG A 25 -23.63 -10.79 24.48
N ASN A 26 -23.73 -10.08 25.61
CA ASN A 26 -25.01 -9.96 26.34
C ASN A 26 -25.89 -8.81 25.82
N ALA A 27 -25.30 -7.77 25.23
CA ALA A 27 -26.03 -6.61 24.75
C ALA A 27 -26.11 -6.55 23.22
N LEU A 28 -24.96 -6.47 22.53
CA LEU A 28 -24.89 -6.21 21.10
C LEU A 28 -25.35 -7.42 20.27
N LEU A 29 -24.66 -8.56 20.40
CA LEU A 29 -24.93 -9.78 19.63
C LEU A 29 -26.37 -10.25 19.80
N ARG A 30 -26.87 -10.28 21.03
CA ARG A 30 -28.25 -10.69 21.34
C ARG A 30 -29.28 -9.81 20.63
N ARG A 31 -29.10 -8.47 20.63
CA ARG A 31 -30.03 -7.55 19.96
C ARG A 31 -30.00 -7.68 18.45
N LEU A 32 -28.80 -7.83 17.85
CA LEU A 32 -28.66 -8.02 16.41
C LEU A 32 -29.30 -9.33 15.95
N LYS A 33 -29.06 -10.44 16.65
CA LYS A 33 -29.70 -11.74 16.36
C LYS A 33 -31.22 -11.69 16.55
N ASN A 34 -31.71 -11.06 17.62
CA ASN A 34 -33.16 -10.87 17.82
C ASN A 34 -33.81 -10.00 16.74
N ALA A 35 -33.04 -9.13 16.08
CA ALA A 35 -33.50 -8.36 14.93
C ALA A 35 -33.48 -9.15 13.61
N GLY A 36 -33.08 -10.41 13.63
CA GLY A 36 -33.01 -11.31 12.47
C GLY A 36 -31.76 -11.16 11.63
N LEU A 37 -30.68 -10.57 12.17
CA LEU A 37 -29.42 -10.37 11.45
C LEU A 37 -28.49 -11.58 11.59
N ASN A 38 -27.85 -11.97 10.49
CA ASN A 38 -26.75 -12.92 10.47
C ASN A 38 -25.46 -12.22 10.89
N VAL A 39 -24.90 -12.62 12.04
CA VAL A 39 -23.76 -11.93 12.65
C VAL A 39 -22.53 -12.82 12.64
N PHE A 40 -21.43 -12.30 12.10
CA PHE A 40 -20.11 -12.91 12.25
C PHE A 40 -19.46 -12.41 13.55
N ILE A 41 -19.07 -13.33 14.43
CA ILE A 41 -18.44 -13.02 15.73
C ILE A 41 -17.36 -14.07 16.06
N ASP A 42 -16.24 -13.61 16.63
CA ASP A 42 -15.03 -14.41 16.81
C ASP A 42 -15.28 -15.76 17.52
N PHE A 43 -15.99 -15.75 18.65
CA PHE A 43 -16.18 -16.95 19.47
C PHE A 43 -17.26 -17.92 18.98
N GLU A 44 -18.00 -17.58 17.92
CA GLU A 44 -18.96 -18.50 17.28
C GLU A 44 -18.48 -18.93 15.89
N CYS A 45 -17.82 -18.02 15.15
CA CYS A 45 -17.51 -18.22 13.76
C CYS A 45 -16.07 -18.69 13.52
N PHE A 46 -15.10 -18.34 14.38
CA PHE A 46 -13.70 -18.67 14.09
C PHE A 46 -13.47 -20.18 14.08
N ARG A 47 -12.81 -20.65 13.03
CA ARG A 47 -12.43 -22.05 12.90
C ARG A 47 -11.22 -22.36 13.79
N ILE A 48 -11.34 -23.40 14.61
CA ILE A 48 -10.25 -23.88 15.48
C ILE A 48 -9.05 -24.30 14.60
N GLY A 49 -7.85 -23.89 14.99
CA GLY A 49 -6.61 -24.17 14.25
C GLY A 49 -6.27 -23.15 13.16
N MET A 50 -7.15 -22.18 12.88
CA MET A 50 -6.88 -21.08 11.95
C MET A 50 -6.33 -19.85 12.67
N SER A 51 -5.56 -19.03 11.95
CA SER A 51 -5.08 -17.74 12.46
C SER A 51 -6.25 -16.81 12.74
N SER A 52 -6.31 -16.24 13.96
CA SER A 52 -7.33 -15.26 14.34
C SER A 52 -7.41 -14.08 13.37
N VAL A 53 -6.28 -13.66 12.80
CA VAL A 53 -6.24 -12.58 11.80
C VAL A 53 -6.96 -12.99 10.51
N LYS A 54 -6.77 -14.24 10.05
CA LYS A 54 -7.45 -14.78 8.85
C LYS A 54 -8.95 -14.92 9.07
N GLU A 55 -9.37 -15.29 10.27
CA GLU A 55 -10.79 -15.42 10.58
C GLU A 55 -11.48 -14.06 10.77
N MET A 56 -10.75 -13.02 11.20
CA MET A 56 -11.22 -11.63 11.18
C MET A 56 -11.41 -11.12 9.74
N GLU A 57 -10.39 -11.31 8.89
CA GLU A 57 -10.46 -10.99 7.45
C GLU A 57 -11.69 -11.63 6.80
N ARG A 58 -11.89 -12.94 7.04
CA ARG A 58 -13.11 -13.64 6.60
C ARG A 58 -14.38 -12.97 7.12
N GLY A 59 -14.41 -12.57 8.39
CA GLY A 59 -15.53 -11.85 8.96
C GLY A 59 -15.85 -10.57 8.20
N VAL A 60 -14.84 -9.78 7.84
CA VAL A 60 -15.01 -8.52 7.11
C VAL A 60 -15.53 -8.74 5.69
N LEU A 61 -15.02 -9.76 5.01
CA LEU A 61 -15.27 -9.98 3.58
C LEU A 61 -16.56 -10.74 3.33
N SER A 62 -16.94 -11.62 4.26
CA SER A 62 -18.24 -12.32 4.25
C SER A 62 -19.38 -11.50 4.85
N SER A 63 -19.11 -10.32 5.42
CA SER A 63 -20.12 -9.45 6.01
C SER A 63 -20.41 -8.21 5.18
N ARG A 64 -21.70 -7.89 5.02
CA ARG A 64 -22.14 -6.66 4.35
C ARG A 64 -21.66 -5.40 5.07
N LYS A 65 -21.70 -5.40 6.41
CA LYS A 65 -21.19 -4.31 7.26
C LYS A 65 -20.25 -4.82 8.34
N MET A 66 -19.52 -3.91 8.96
CA MET A 66 -18.66 -4.15 10.11
C MET A 66 -19.04 -3.18 11.21
N ILE A 67 -19.20 -3.67 12.43
CA ILE A 67 -19.27 -2.87 13.65
C ILE A 67 -17.90 -2.84 14.31
N ILE A 68 -17.51 -1.66 14.75
CA ILE A 68 -16.30 -1.44 15.55
C ILE A 68 -16.72 -0.98 16.93
N VAL A 69 -16.37 -1.74 17.97
CA VAL A 69 -16.65 -1.35 19.36
C VAL A 69 -15.45 -0.59 19.92
N ILE A 70 -15.52 0.75 19.83
CA ILE A 70 -14.48 1.67 20.26
C ILE A 70 -14.49 1.79 21.79
N THR A 71 -13.37 1.42 22.39
CA THR A 71 -12.97 1.72 23.78
C THR A 71 -11.49 2.07 23.81
N GLN A 72 -10.98 2.58 24.94
CA GLN A 72 -9.55 2.81 25.10
C GLN A 72 -8.73 1.54 24.85
N GLU A 73 -9.17 0.40 25.38
CA GLU A 73 -8.47 -0.88 25.21
C GLU A 73 -8.60 -1.44 23.79
N TYR A 74 -9.64 -1.01 23.06
CA TYR A 74 -9.75 -1.26 21.65
C TYR A 74 -8.67 -0.50 20.88
N LEU A 75 -8.54 0.81 21.15
CA LEU A 75 -7.58 1.70 20.50
C LEU A 75 -6.13 1.31 20.76
N GLU A 76 -5.82 0.76 21.94
CA GLU A 76 -4.49 0.27 22.31
C GLU A 76 -4.19 -1.14 21.78
N SER A 77 -5.17 -1.82 21.21
CA SER A 77 -4.99 -3.17 20.68
C SER A 77 -4.44 -3.16 19.26
N ARG A 78 -3.86 -4.30 18.86
CA ARG A 78 -3.44 -4.56 17.46
C ARG A 78 -4.61 -4.49 16.46
N TRP A 79 -5.86 -4.39 16.92
CA TRP A 79 -7.05 -4.28 16.07
C TRP A 79 -7.22 -2.89 15.46
N THR A 80 -6.74 -1.86 16.14
CA THR A 80 -6.67 -0.48 15.63
C THR A 80 -5.90 -0.43 14.32
N GLU A 81 -4.80 -1.16 14.21
CA GLU A 81 -3.97 -1.22 12.99
C GLU A 81 -4.66 -1.96 11.85
N PHE A 82 -5.34 -3.07 12.14
CA PHE A 82 -6.09 -3.87 11.16
C PHE A 82 -7.28 -3.09 10.55
N GLU A 83 -8.01 -2.32 11.35
CA GLU A 83 -9.12 -1.50 10.86
C GLU A 83 -8.68 -0.32 10.01
N GLY A 84 -7.55 0.31 10.35
CA GLY A 84 -6.97 1.37 9.52
C GLY A 84 -6.74 0.88 8.10
N LEU A 85 -6.22 -0.35 7.95
CA LEU A 85 -6.01 -0.98 6.65
C LEU A 85 -7.33 -1.29 5.93
N LEU A 86 -8.36 -1.75 6.64
CA LEU A 86 -9.66 -2.08 6.04
C LEU A 86 -10.43 -0.84 5.59
N MET A 87 -10.36 0.24 6.37
CA MET A 87 -10.89 1.54 5.99
C MET A 87 -10.24 2.01 4.70
N GLN A 88 -8.91 1.92 4.58
CA GLN A 88 -8.16 2.36 3.40
C GLN A 88 -8.35 1.49 2.15
N THR A 89 -8.88 0.27 2.27
CA THR A 89 -8.93 -0.71 1.15
C THR A 89 -10.34 -1.05 0.70
N LEU A 90 -11.34 -1.06 1.59
CA LEU A 90 -12.70 -1.49 1.27
C LEU A 90 -13.69 -0.33 1.10
N ASP A 91 -13.48 0.78 1.82
CA ASP A 91 -14.29 1.99 1.75
C ASP A 91 -13.51 3.19 2.36
N PRO A 92 -12.54 3.77 1.61
CA PRO A 92 -11.56 4.77 2.11
C PRO A 92 -12.14 6.00 2.80
N ALA A 93 -13.34 6.42 2.41
CA ALA A 93 -14.07 7.52 3.01
C ALA A 93 -15.31 7.08 3.79
N ASN A 94 -15.53 5.76 3.91
CA ASN A 94 -16.73 5.13 4.44
C ASN A 94 -18.04 5.64 3.78
N GLN A 95 -18.00 5.91 2.47
CA GLN A 95 -19.12 6.46 1.70
C GLN A 95 -20.27 5.46 1.60
N ASP A 96 -19.97 4.16 1.59
CA ASP A 96 -20.95 3.08 1.53
C ASP A 96 -21.43 2.66 2.94
N SER A 97 -20.98 3.37 3.99
CA SER A 97 -21.32 3.08 5.39
C SER A 97 -21.06 1.63 5.77
N ARG A 98 -19.97 1.06 5.24
CA ARG A 98 -19.58 -0.33 5.49
C ARG A 98 -19.07 -0.52 6.91
N ILE A 99 -18.48 0.51 7.49
CA ILE A 99 -17.97 0.53 8.85
C ILE A 99 -18.90 1.35 9.74
N LEU A 100 -19.32 0.76 10.86
CA LEU A 100 -20.27 1.31 11.82
C LEU A 100 -19.58 1.43 13.19
N PRO A 101 -18.98 2.58 13.51
CA PRO A 101 -18.30 2.75 14.79
C PRO A 101 -19.31 2.95 15.93
N ILE A 102 -19.05 2.28 17.04
CA ILE A 102 -19.82 2.34 18.29
C ILE A 102 -18.86 2.75 19.39
N LEU A 103 -19.05 3.93 19.98
CA LEU A 103 -18.28 4.38 21.12
C LEU A 103 -18.89 3.80 22.40
N LEU A 104 -18.21 2.85 23.05
CA LEU A 104 -18.72 2.17 24.24
C LEU A 104 -18.20 2.81 25.54
N THR A 105 -16.97 3.30 25.56
CA THR A 105 -16.39 4.03 26.70
C THR A 105 -15.81 5.35 26.23
N LYS A 106 -15.76 6.36 27.11
CA LYS A 106 -15.12 7.64 26.77
C LYS A 106 -13.62 7.41 26.58
N CYS A 107 -13.10 7.78 25.42
CA CYS A 107 -11.68 7.70 25.07
C CYS A 107 -11.33 8.77 24.03
N GLU A 108 -10.03 9.02 23.82
CA GLU A 108 -9.56 9.91 22.77
C GLU A 108 -9.66 9.22 21.40
N ILE A 109 -10.67 9.58 20.61
CA ILE A 109 -10.86 9.01 19.28
C ILE A 109 -9.73 9.51 18.35
N PRO A 110 -8.97 8.60 17.69
CA PRO A 110 -7.87 8.99 16.83
C PRO A 110 -8.37 9.77 15.60
N PRO A 111 -7.57 10.68 15.01
CA PRO A 111 -7.98 11.52 13.88
C PRO A 111 -8.63 10.76 12.72
N ARG A 112 -8.11 9.57 12.40
CA ARG A 112 -8.64 8.67 11.37
C ARG A 112 -10.06 8.12 11.64
N LEU A 113 -10.58 8.23 12.86
CA LEU A 113 -11.98 7.88 13.18
C LEU A 113 -12.84 9.12 13.45
N LYS A 114 -12.24 10.31 13.60
CA LYS A 114 -12.96 11.57 13.90
C LYS A 114 -13.84 12.05 12.75
N TYR A 115 -13.53 11.67 11.50
CA TYR A 115 -14.33 12.05 10.35
C TYR A 115 -15.60 11.18 10.19
N MET A 116 -15.73 10.09 10.96
CA MET A 116 -16.89 9.21 10.92
C MET A 116 -17.92 9.57 11.98
N THR A 117 -19.21 9.45 11.62
CA THR A 117 -20.28 9.46 12.60
C THR A 117 -20.33 8.12 13.32
N TYR A 118 -20.37 8.14 14.65
CA TYR A 118 -20.47 6.95 15.49
C TYR A 118 -21.73 6.97 16.35
N ILE A 119 -22.13 5.80 16.83
CA ILE A 119 -23.19 5.70 17.84
C ILE A 119 -22.55 5.71 19.22
N ASP A 120 -22.89 6.72 20.02
CA ASP A 120 -22.34 6.93 21.35
C ASP A 120 -23.16 6.19 22.43
N PHE A 121 -22.60 5.12 23.00
CA PHE A 121 -23.16 4.37 24.14
C PHE A 121 -22.51 4.73 25.49
N THR A 122 -21.73 5.81 25.56
CA THR A 122 -21.08 6.25 26.81
C THR A 122 -22.08 6.86 27.82
N ASN A 123 -23.28 7.21 27.38
CA ASN A 123 -24.40 7.65 28.21
C ASN A 123 -25.68 6.86 27.89
N SER A 124 -26.60 6.83 28.86
CA SER A 124 -27.87 6.09 28.79
C SER A 124 -28.98 6.82 28.03
N ASP A 125 -28.73 8.03 27.54
CA ASP A 125 -29.76 8.83 26.87
C ASP A 125 -30.16 8.18 25.55
N ASP A 126 -31.46 8.19 25.25
CA ASP A 126 -32.07 7.63 24.05
C ASP A 126 -31.50 6.25 23.63
N GLU A 127 -31.30 5.34 24.58
CA GLU A 127 -30.74 4.02 24.29
C GLU A 127 -31.58 3.27 23.23
N LYS A 128 -32.92 3.42 23.27
CA LYS A 128 -33.85 2.85 22.30
C LYS A 128 -33.63 3.40 20.89
N GLY A 129 -33.46 4.71 20.74
CA GLY A 129 -33.17 5.34 19.46
C GLY A 129 -31.81 4.93 18.90
N LYS A 130 -30.77 4.84 19.76
CA LYS A 130 -29.43 4.36 19.38
C LYS A 130 -29.47 2.94 18.82
N TRP A 131 -30.14 2.01 19.50
CA TRP A 131 -30.31 0.63 19.02
C TRP A 131 -31.11 0.55 17.72
N SER A 132 -32.20 1.31 17.63
CA SER A 132 -33.05 1.32 16.41
C SER A 132 -32.28 1.86 15.20
N ARG A 133 -31.50 2.93 15.40
CA ARG A 133 -30.62 3.50 14.38
C ARG A 133 -29.59 2.49 13.90
N LEU A 134 -28.87 1.83 14.82
CA LEU A 134 -27.88 0.81 14.46
C LEU A 134 -28.48 -0.31 13.60
N ILE A 135 -29.59 -0.90 14.07
CA ILE A 135 -30.23 -2.04 13.39
C ILE A 135 -30.76 -1.63 12.02
N ASN A 136 -31.40 -0.47 11.91
CA ASN A 136 -31.89 0.03 10.63
C ASN A 136 -30.75 0.31 9.65
N THR A 137 -29.63 0.87 10.12
CA THR A 137 -28.45 1.07 9.28
C THR A 137 -27.91 -0.25 8.76
N ILE A 138 -27.91 -1.33 9.54
CA ILE A 138 -27.44 -2.65 9.08
C ILE A 138 -28.40 -3.27 8.06
N LYS A 139 -29.71 -3.07 8.24
CA LYS A 139 -30.75 -3.56 7.32
C LYS A 139 -30.86 -2.77 6.03
N ASP A 140 -30.41 -1.52 6.00
CA ASP A 140 -30.50 -0.68 4.81
C ASP A 140 -29.56 -1.18 3.71
N SER A 141 -30.16 -1.71 2.64
CA SER A 141 -29.51 -2.25 1.45
C SER A 141 -29.24 -1.18 0.38
N ARG A 142 -29.70 0.06 0.57
CA ARG A 142 -29.57 1.15 -0.43
C ARG A 142 -28.18 1.76 -0.54
N PHE A 143 -27.21 1.29 0.24
CA PHE A 143 -25.82 1.75 0.23
C PHE A 143 -24.85 0.69 -0.29
N VAL A 144 -25.31 -0.19 -1.19
CA VAL A 144 -24.44 -1.05 -1.98
C VAL A 144 -24.68 -0.76 -3.45
N SER A 145 -23.95 0.23 -3.99
CA SER A 145 -23.91 0.46 -5.43
C SER A 145 -22.63 1.18 -5.86
N SER A 146 -21.57 0.41 -6.15
CA SER A 146 -20.65 0.71 -7.27
C SER A 146 -19.75 -0.50 -7.60
N ILE A 147 -20.35 -1.64 -7.93
CA ILE A 147 -19.70 -2.60 -8.84
C ILE A 147 -20.67 -2.88 -9.99
N SER A 148 -20.69 -2.00 -10.97
CA SER A 148 -21.05 -2.33 -12.36
C SER A 148 -20.64 -1.23 -13.33
N ALA A 149 -19.70 -1.60 -14.19
CA ALA A 149 -19.64 -1.28 -15.62
C ALA A 149 -19.96 0.16 -16.07
N THR A 150 -18.95 1.02 -15.96
CA THR A 150 -18.60 2.02 -16.98
C THR A 150 -17.07 2.15 -16.95
N SER A 151 -16.31 1.50 -17.83
CA SER A 151 -16.12 1.98 -19.19
C SER A 151 -15.76 0.86 -20.18
N THR A 152 -16.30 1.04 -21.37
CA THR A 152 -16.04 0.34 -22.62
C THR A 152 -14.55 0.43 -23.00
N THR A 153 -13.91 -0.71 -23.28
CA THR A 153 -12.74 -0.92 -24.14
C THR A 153 -11.77 0.28 -24.33
N ALA A 154 -10.84 0.50 -23.40
CA ALA A 154 -9.49 1.01 -23.67
C ALA A 154 -8.63 1.02 -22.39
N ASN A 155 -7.43 0.44 -22.47
CA ASN A 155 -6.32 0.46 -21.51
C ASN A 155 -6.37 -0.51 -20.32
N ASN A 156 -6.26 -1.81 -20.62
CA ASN A 156 -5.62 -2.76 -19.70
C ASN A 156 -4.09 -2.58 -19.63
N VAL A 157 -3.55 -1.56 -20.30
CA VAL A 157 -2.12 -1.25 -20.34
C VAL A 157 -1.77 -0.42 -19.11
N VAL A 158 -0.82 -0.92 -18.32
CA VAL A 158 -0.32 -0.26 -17.10
C VAL A 158 1.10 0.22 -17.36
N PRO A 159 1.36 1.54 -17.36
CA PRO A 159 2.71 2.07 -17.44
C PRO A 159 3.52 1.70 -16.19
N VAL A 160 4.69 1.10 -16.41
CA VAL A 160 5.67 0.79 -15.35
C VAL A 160 6.98 1.47 -15.72
N ILE A 161 7.32 2.50 -14.96
CA ILE A 161 8.45 3.38 -15.19
C ILE A 161 9.61 2.90 -14.30
N THR A 162 10.76 2.62 -14.90
CA THR A 162 11.99 2.30 -14.14
C THR A 162 12.92 3.51 -14.14
N PHE A 163 13.14 4.07 -12.96
CA PHE A 163 14.13 5.11 -12.71
C PHE A 163 15.36 4.48 -12.06
N ALA A 164 16.31 4.10 -12.89
CA ALA A 164 17.63 3.63 -12.49
C ALA A 164 18.68 4.17 -13.46
N MET A 165 19.93 4.30 -13.03
CA MET A 165 21.07 4.61 -13.89
C MET A 165 21.28 3.50 -14.91
N ASN A 166 21.84 3.86 -16.06
CA ASN A 166 22.48 2.89 -16.94
C ASN A 166 23.98 2.76 -16.61
N SER A 167 24.68 1.86 -17.32
CA SER A 167 26.11 1.59 -17.09
C SER A 167 27.02 2.81 -17.28
N ALA A 168 26.70 3.71 -18.21
CA ALA A 168 27.50 4.91 -18.44
C ALA A 168 27.31 5.94 -17.31
N GLU A 169 26.07 6.12 -16.85
CA GLU A 169 25.75 7.07 -15.77
C GLU A 169 26.33 6.63 -14.42
N VAL A 170 26.38 5.33 -14.13
CA VAL A 170 27.06 4.85 -12.92
C VAL A 170 28.59 5.01 -13.03
N ASP A 171 29.18 4.91 -14.22
CA ASP A 171 30.61 5.21 -14.44
C ASP A 171 30.91 6.70 -14.17
N GLU A 172 30.07 7.60 -14.67
CA GLU A 172 30.16 9.04 -14.40
C GLU A 172 30.02 9.34 -12.90
N LEU A 173 29.09 8.67 -12.22
CA LEU A 173 28.85 8.87 -10.79
C LEU A 173 30.01 8.34 -9.93
N LEU A 174 30.53 7.13 -10.22
CA LEU A 174 31.58 6.47 -9.42
C LEU A 174 32.98 7.03 -9.64
N SER A 175 33.26 7.55 -10.84
CA SER A 175 34.48 8.30 -11.17
C SER A 175 34.48 9.68 -10.51
N GLY A 176 33.30 10.24 -10.28
CA GLY A 176 33.10 11.58 -9.74
C GLY A 176 33.25 12.70 -10.79
N GLU A 177 33.41 12.35 -12.06
CA GLU A 177 33.50 13.31 -13.17
C GLU A 177 32.31 14.25 -13.20
N ILE A 178 31.11 13.73 -12.93
CA ILE A 178 29.86 14.50 -12.90
C ILE A 178 29.87 15.65 -11.88
N PHE A 179 30.56 15.49 -10.75
CA PHE A 179 30.64 16.50 -9.69
C PHE A 179 31.68 17.59 -9.98
N MET A 180 32.48 17.44 -11.05
CA MET A 180 33.43 18.47 -11.50
C MET A 180 32.75 19.53 -12.38
N ASN A 181 31.50 19.30 -12.79
CA ASN A 181 30.74 20.26 -13.56
C ASN A 181 30.36 21.48 -12.68
N LYS A 182 30.50 22.69 -13.23
CA LYS A 182 30.18 23.94 -12.55
C LYS A 182 28.71 24.09 -12.16
N ASP A 183 27.82 23.39 -12.86
CA ASP A 183 26.37 23.41 -12.61
C ASP A 183 25.93 22.45 -11.49
N VAL A 184 26.87 21.66 -10.95
CA VAL A 184 26.63 20.71 -9.85
C VAL A 184 27.23 21.29 -8.58
N SER A 185 26.46 21.24 -7.49
CA SER A 185 26.92 21.77 -6.20
C SER A 185 27.95 20.83 -5.57
N LYS A 186 28.91 21.41 -4.82
CA LYS A 186 29.87 20.60 -4.05
C LYS A 186 29.18 19.68 -3.03
N ALA A 187 28.07 20.13 -2.47
CA ALA A 187 27.27 19.37 -1.50
C ALA A 187 26.72 18.06 -2.08
N GLU A 188 26.33 18.03 -3.36
CA GLU A 188 25.86 16.81 -4.02
C GLU A 188 26.97 15.75 -4.09
N GLY A 189 28.20 16.15 -4.43
CA GLY A 189 29.35 15.25 -4.45
C GLY A 189 29.75 14.76 -3.06
N GLU A 190 29.75 15.64 -2.06
CA GLU A 190 30.03 15.29 -0.65
C GLU A 190 28.98 14.31 -0.09
N SER A 191 27.71 14.53 -0.43
CA SER A 191 26.59 13.64 -0.08
C SER A 191 26.78 12.25 -0.70
N PHE A 192 27.02 12.15 -2.00
CA PHE A 192 27.25 10.86 -2.64
C PHE A 192 28.49 10.13 -2.08
N ASN A 193 29.59 10.84 -1.84
CA ASN A 193 30.79 10.25 -1.24
C ASN A 193 30.53 9.70 0.18
N SER A 194 29.66 10.34 0.94
CA SER A 194 29.23 9.88 2.27
C SER A 194 28.42 8.58 2.17
N LEU A 195 27.45 8.51 1.24
CA LEU A 195 26.73 7.27 0.94
C LEU A 195 27.68 6.15 0.54
N LEU A 196 28.57 6.42 -0.42
CA LEU A 196 29.50 5.42 -0.96
C LEU A 196 30.41 4.87 0.13
N SER A 197 30.89 5.74 1.02
CA SER A 197 31.69 5.32 2.19
C SER A 197 30.91 4.40 3.11
N GLU A 198 29.62 4.69 3.36
CA GLU A 198 28.76 3.85 4.20
C GLU A 198 28.42 2.50 3.53
N LEU A 199 28.20 2.49 2.21
CA LEU A 199 28.00 1.26 1.45
C LEU A 199 29.23 0.35 1.51
N ILE A 200 30.43 0.92 1.32
CA ILE A 200 31.70 0.19 1.44
C ILE A 200 31.88 -0.37 2.85
N ARG A 201 31.58 0.42 3.90
CA ARG A 201 31.59 -0.05 5.30
C ARG A 201 30.64 -1.24 5.54
N ASN A 202 29.56 -1.32 4.77
CA ASN A 202 28.56 -2.38 4.85
C ASN A 202 28.78 -3.52 3.83
N GLY A 203 29.94 -3.55 3.18
CA GLY A 203 30.36 -4.65 2.31
C GLY A 203 29.78 -4.60 0.90
N VAL A 204 29.44 -3.41 0.40
CA VAL A 204 29.14 -3.18 -1.01
C VAL A 204 30.25 -2.32 -1.61
N ASP A 205 31.15 -2.94 -2.37
CA ASP A 205 32.22 -2.22 -3.04
C ASP A 205 31.77 -1.59 -4.37
N LYS A 206 32.63 -0.77 -4.98
CA LYS A 206 32.32 -0.09 -6.25
C LYS A 206 32.04 -1.07 -7.40
N LYS A 207 32.73 -2.21 -7.43
CA LYS A 207 32.60 -3.21 -8.51
C LYS A 207 31.27 -3.96 -8.37
N GLU A 208 30.89 -4.31 -7.15
CA GLU A 208 29.58 -4.88 -6.84
C GLU A 208 28.47 -3.90 -7.20
N LEU A 209 28.59 -2.64 -6.77
CA LEU A 209 27.61 -1.60 -7.11
C LEU A 209 27.46 -1.41 -8.63
N TYR A 210 28.57 -1.34 -9.36
CA TYR A 210 28.55 -1.24 -10.82
C TYR A 210 27.80 -2.41 -11.47
N SER A 211 27.93 -3.62 -10.90
CA SER A 211 27.32 -4.83 -11.45
C SER A 211 25.79 -4.81 -11.47
N TYR A 212 25.13 -3.95 -10.69
CA TYR A 212 23.67 -3.81 -10.68
C TYR A 212 23.15 -3.15 -11.96
N TYR A 213 23.94 -2.31 -12.61
CA TYR A 213 23.50 -1.52 -13.75
C TYR A 213 23.91 -2.16 -15.07
N LYS A 214 23.14 -1.88 -16.12
CA LYS A 214 23.30 -2.42 -17.48
C LYS A 214 23.10 -1.29 -18.48
N ALA A 215 23.27 -1.59 -19.77
CA ALA A 215 23.10 -0.59 -20.83
C ALA A 215 21.68 0.00 -20.84
N SER A 216 20.66 -0.82 -20.58
CA SER A 216 19.28 -0.39 -20.41
C SER A 216 18.92 -0.27 -18.93
N ARG A 217 18.08 0.70 -18.56
CA ARG A 217 17.72 0.98 -17.15
C ARG A 217 16.78 -0.06 -16.55
N ASP A 218 15.90 -0.64 -17.36
CA ASP A 218 14.98 -1.71 -16.95
C ASP A 218 15.67 -3.06 -16.75
N ALA A 219 16.89 -3.22 -17.31
CA ALA A 219 17.81 -4.31 -17.03
C ALA A 219 18.59 -4.14 -15.71
N TRP A 220 18.28 -3.11 -14.92
CA TRP A 220 18.81 -2.94 -13.57
C TRP A 220 18.49 -4.15 -12.69
N SER A 221 19.49 -4.62 -11.95
CA SER A 221 19.45 -5.81 -11.09
C SER A 221 19.94 -5.45 -9.69
N PRO A 222 19.10 -4.85 -8.83
CA PRO A 222 19.52 -4.47 -7.49
C PRO A 222 19.85 -5.70 -6.64
N LYS A 223 20.76 -5.57 -5.67
CA LYS A 223 21.21 -6.69 -4.81
C LYS A 223 20.06 -7.56 -4.26
N ILE A 224 18.94 -6.92 -3.93
CA ILE A 224 17.76 -7.57 -3.35
C ILE A 224 17.11 -8.61 -4.27
N THR A 225 17.37 -8.55 -5.59
CA THR A 225 16.76 -9.41 -6.62
C THR A 225 17.63 -10.61 -6.99
N GLY A 226 18.83 -10.72 -6.41
CA GLY A 226 19.82 -11.72 -6.81
C GLY A 226 20.34 -11.42 -8.20
N SER A 227 19.97 -12.23 -9.19
CA SER A 227 20.40 -12.09 -10.59
C SER A 227 19.30 -11.62 -11.54
N LEU A 228 18.08 -11.40 -11.04
CA LEU A 228 16.94 -11.02 -11.87
C LEU A 228 16.90 -9.51 -12.09
N GLN A 229 16.57 -9.13 -13.31
CA GLN A 229 16.39 -7.74 -13.73
C GLN A 229 14.99 -7.24 -13.38
N ILE A 230 14.83 -5.94 -13.18
CA ILE A 230 13.51 -5.33 -12.87
C ILE A 230 12.48 -5.67 -13.95
N GLN A 231 12.83 -5.61 -15.24
CA GLN A 231 11.91 -6.01 -16.31
C GLN A 231 11.40 -7.46 -16.16
N GLU A 232 12.29 -8.40 -15.84
CA GLU A 232 11.94 -9.81 -15.66
C GLU A 232 11.00 -9.98 -14.46
N ILE A 233 11.24 -9.23 -13.38
CA ILE A 233 10.40 -9.25 -12.17
C ILE A 233 9.01 -8.69 -12.47
N VAL A 234 8.92 -7.59 -13.21
CA VAL A 234 7.66 -7.00 -13.64
C VAL A 234 6.89 -8.01 -14.49
N ASP A 235 7.53 -8.63 -15.48
CA ASP A 235 6.90 -9.66 -16.33
C ASP A 235 6.40 -10.87 -15.52
N ILE A 236 7.21 -11.36 -14.57
CA ILE A 236 6.81 -12.42 -13.64
C ILE A 236 5.58 -12.00 -12.85
N VAL A 237 5.57 -10.79 -12.28
CA VAL A 237 4.44 -10.31 -11.47
C VAL A 237 3.17 -10.17 -12.30
N PHE A 238 3.24 -9.54 -13.49
CA PHE A 238 2.09 -9.40 -14.38
C PHE A 238 1.56 -10.77 -14.82
N THR A 239 2.45 -11.72 -15.12
CA THR A 239 2.06 -13.10 -15.45
C THR A 239 1.29 -13.74 -14.30
N ASN A 240 1.83 -13.69 -13.08
CA ASN A 240 1.17 -14.24 -11.88
C ASN A 240 -0.20 -13.59 -11.59
N VAL A 241 -0.32 -12.27 -11.79
CA VAL A 241 -1.59 -11.56 -11.63
C VAL A 241 -2.58 -12.01 -12.70
N ASN A 242 -2.13 -12.12 -13.95
CA ASN A 242 -2.98 -12.48 -15.10
C ASN A 242 -3.41 -13.94 -15.16
N GLU A 243 -2.61 -14.88 -14.65
CA GLU A 243 -2.99 -16.29 -14.52
C GLU A 243 -4.29 -16.44 -13.74
N LYS A 244 -4.43 -15.61 -12.72
CA LYS A 244 -5.61 -15.64 -11.88
C LYS A 244 -6.74 -14.86 -12.56
N THR A 245 -6.47 -13.80 -13.32
CA THR A 245 -7.46 -12.87 -13.90
C THR A 245 -8.29 -13.41 -15.08
N LYS A 246 -9.58 -12.99 -15.17
CA LYS A 246 -10.47 -13.34 -16.28
C LYS A 246 -9.87 -12.85 -17.61
N PRO A 247 -10.00 -13.59 -18.73
CA PRO A 247 -9.33 -13.25 -20.01
C PRO A 247 -9.51 -11.80 -20.49
N ASN A 248 -10.71 -11.23 -20.33
CA ASN A 248 -11.01 -9.86 -20.80
C ASN A 248 -10.45 -8.74 -19.89
N HIS A 249 -9.83 -9.09 -18.76
CA HIS A 249 -9.32 -8.15 -17.77
C HIS A 249 -7.80 -8.28 -17.58
N LYS A 250 -7.11 -9.03 -18.44
CA LYS A 250 -5.65 -9.20 -18.34
C LYS A 250 -4.95 -7.86 -18.49
N LEU A 251 -4.08 -7.54 -17.53
CA LEU A 251 -3.24 -6.35 -17.52
C LEU A 251 -2.03 -6.56 -18.44
N MET A 252 -1.58 -5.52 -19.12
CA MET A 252 -0.37 -5.55 -19.93
C MET A 252 0.62 -4.50 -19.43
N PRO A 253 1.88 -4.86 -19.14
CA PRO A 253 2.87 -3.85 -18.76
C PRO A 253 3.27 -3.03 -19.99
N GLN A 254 3.35 -1.72 -19.83
CA GLN A 254 4.10 -0.84 -20.72
C GLN A 254 5.35 -0.39 -19.96
N LEU A 255 6.47 -1.08 -20.22
CA LEU A 255 7.76 -0.75 -19.61
C LEU A 255 8.29 0.57 -20.20
N ILE A 256 8.70 1.50 -19.34
CA ILE A 256 9.22 2.80 -19.71
C ILE A 256 10.49 3.05 -18.91
N SER A 257 11.62 3.16 -19.59
CA SER A 257 12.95 3.29 -18.97
C SER A 257 13.69 4.51 -19.51
N ASP A 258 13.86 4.61 -20.83
CA ASP A 258 14.64 5.70 -21.43
C ASP A 258 13.79 6.86 -21.98
N ASP A 259 12.56 6.57 -22.41
CA ASP A 259 11.75 7.52 -23.20
C ASP A 259 11.01 8.59 -22.39
N PHE A 260 10.87 8.44 -21.06
CA PHE A 260 10.20 9.48 -20.24
C PHE A 260 11.08 10.72 -20.05
N ILE A 261 12.38 10.60 -20.31
CA ILE A 261 13.34 11.68 -20.19
C ILE A 261 13.29 12.53 -21.47
N GLY A 262 12.45 13.56 -21.45
CA GLY A 262 12.36 14.55 -22.55
C GLY A 262 11.14 14.41 -23.47
N ASN A 263 10.32 13.37 -23.29
CA ASN A 263 9.06 13.21 -24.03
C ASN A 263 7.88 13.84 -23.27
N SER A 264 7.58 15.11 -23.56
CA SER A 264 6.53 15.87 -22.87
C SER A 264 5.12 15.29 -23.05
N LEU A 265 4.84 14.65 -24.19
CA LEU A 265 3.56 13.99 -24.46
C LEU A 265 3.38 12.73 -23.62
N LEU A 266 4.42 11.89 -23.56
CA LEU A 266 4.43 10.71 -22.70
C LEU A 266 4.27 11.10 -21.23
N LEU A 267 5.00 12.10 -20.74
CA LEU A 267 4.87 12.59 -19.37
C LEU A 267 3.47 13.12 -19.05
N LYS A 268 2.79 13.75 -20.01
CA LYS A 268 1.40 14.18 -19.84
C LYS A 268 0.44 13.00 -19.74
N ASP A 269 0.65 11.95 -20.54
CA ASP A 269 -0.14 10.72 -20.46
C ASP A 269 0.08 9.99 -19.13
N LEU A 270 1.33 9.89 -18.66
CA LEU A 270 1.70 9.25 -17.40
C LEU A 270 1.12 9.96 -16.16
N ARG A 271 0.95 11.28 -16.18
CA ARG A 271 0.29 12.01 -15.08
C ARG A 271 -1.23 11.77 -15.03
N ASN A 272 -1.83 11.41 -16.16
CA ASN A 272 -3.28 11.21 -16.28
C ASN A 272 -3.68 9.73 -16.17
N LYS A 273 -2.73 8.80 -16.28
CA LYS A 273 -2.96 7.36 -16.15
C LYS A 273 -2.35 6.86 -14.86
N LYS A 274 -3.05 5.91 -14.23
CA LYS A 274 -2.49 5.14 -13.13
C LYS A 274 -1.22 4.41 -13.58
N SER A 275 -0.09 4.72 -12.96
CA SER A 275 1.24 4.23 -13.33
C SER A 275 2.05 3.81 -12.10
N ILE A 276 3.03 2.94 -12.31
CA ILE A 276 3.98 2.51 -11.28
C ILE A 276 5.34 3.12 -11.61
N LEU A 277 6.01 3.70 -10.63
CA LEU A 277 7.38 4.20 -10.73
C LEU A 277 8.28 3.47 -9.74
N ILE A 278 9.23 2.71 -10.28
CA ILE A 278 10.23 1.97 -9.52
C ILE A 278 11.53 2.78 -9.54
N ILE A 279 12.02 3.18 -8.38
CA ILE A 279 13.19 4.03 -8.19
C ILE A 279 14.32 3.25 -7.55
N ASP A 280 15.50 3.33 -8.16
CA ASP A 280 16.77 3.04 -7.50
C ASP A 280 17.21 4.19 -6.60
N SER A 281 17.41 3.90 -5.31
CA SER A 281 17.82 4.91 -4.33
C SER A 281 19.18 5.53 -4.64
N ILE A 282 20.11 4.80 -5.25
CA ILE A 282 21.44 5.35 -5.58
C ILE A 282 21.34 6.29 -6.77
N SER A 283 20.48 5.99 -7.75
CA SER A 283 20.22 6.86 -8.90
C SER A 283 19.69 8.24 -8.52
N LEU A 284 19.09 8.37 -7.32
CA LEU A 284 18.72 9.68 -6.76
C LEU A 284 19.91 10.56 -6.36
N PHE A 285 21.13 10.03 -6.36
CA PHE A 285 22.35 10.82 -6.12
C PHE A 285 23.00 11.31 -7.41
N HIS A 286 22.46 10.93 -8.57
CA HIS A 286 22.96 11.41 -9.86
C HIS A 286 22.31 12.76 -10.23
N PRO A 287 23.05 13.88 -10.21
CA PRO A 287 22.48 15.24 -10.30
C PRO A 287 21.59 15.47 -11.53
N TYR A 288 22.03 15.03 -12.71
CA TYR A 288 21.25 15.21 -13.94
C TYR A 288 19.98 14.35 -13.99
N LEU A 289 20.01 13.12 -13.48
CA LEU A 289 18.83 12.27 -13.42
C LEU A 289 17.82 12.81 -12.41
N MET A 290 18.30 13.32 -11.27
CA MET A 290 17.44 14.00 -10.31
C MET A 290 16.74 15.21 -10.89
N LYS A 291 17.48 16.08 -11.58
CA LYS A 291 16.91 17.24 -12.27
C LYS A 291 15.84 16.81 -13.28
N LYS A 292 16.10 15.73 -14.04
CA LYS A 292 15.12 15.14 -14.97
C LYS A 292 13.87 14.64 -14.25
N LEU A 293 14.02 13.88 -13.17
CA LEU A 293 12.90 13.37 -12.36
C LEU A 293 12.02 14.49 -11.82
N ILE A 294 12.62 15.52 -11.22
CA ILE A 294 11.89 16.67 -10.67
C ILE A 294 11.18 17.42 -11.80
N SER A 295 11.87 17.70 -12.91
CA SER A 295 11.30 18.41 -14.06
C SER A 295 10.17 17.64 -14.76
N SER A 296 10.11 16.32 -14.59
CA SER A 296 9.04 15.48 -15.15
C SER A 296 7.68 15.73 -14.51
N GLY A 297 7.67 16.21 -13.26
CA GLY A 297 6.47 16.41 -12.45
C GLY A 297 5.79 15.12 -11.99
N LEU A 298 6.37 13.94 -12.24
CA LEU A 298 5.80 12.65 -11.85
C LEU A 298 5.65 12.53 -10.33
N VAL A 299 6.71 12.85 -9.57
CA VAL A 299 6.76 12.73 -8.10
C VAL A 299 6.28 14.01 -7.39
N SER A 300 5.32 14.72 -7.99
CA SER A 300 4.77 15.94 -7.38
C SER A 300 3.71 15.62 -6.31
N THR A 301 3.47 16.56 -5.38
CA THR A 301 2.51 16.45 -4.26
C THR A 301 1.06 16.17 -4.66
N GLN A 302 0.72 16.26 -5.95
CA GLN A 302 -0.65 16.22 -6.45
C GLN A 302 -0.90 15.12 -7.49
N ASN A 303 -0.03 14.09 -7.56
CA ASN A 303 -0.23 13.01 -8.53
C ASN A 303 -0.87 11.76 -7.87
N PRO A 304 -2.21 11.68 -7.79
CA PRO A 304 -2.91 10.53 -7.20
C PRO A 304 -2.87 9.27 -8.09
N ASN A 305 -2.27 9.37 -9.27
CA ASN A 305 -2.19 8.29 -10.24
C ASN A 305 -0.83 7.58 -10.22
N LEU A 306 0.04 7.88 -9.27
CA LEU A 306 1.38 7.32 -9.20
C LEU A 306 1.53 6.41 -7.99
N ALA A 307 1.81 5.13 -8.24
CA ALA A 307 2.38 4.25 -7.24
C ALA A 307 3.91 4.32 -7.31
N LEU A 308 4.57 4.67 -6.21
CA LEU A 308 6.02 4.81 -6.08
C LEU A 308 6.60 3.65 -5.27
N ILE A 309 7.65 3.02 -5.81
CA ILE A 309 8.41 1.98 -5.14
C ILE A 309 9.88 2.38 -5.14
N VAL A 310 10.48 2.57 -3.97
CA VAL A 310 11.90 2.94 -3.83
C VAL A 310 12.70 1.75 -3.27
N ILE A 311 13.66 1.28 -4.06
CA ILE A 311 14.49 0.12 -3.72
C ILE A 311 15.89 0.58 -3.26
N PRO A 312 16.22 0.39 -1.97
CA PRO A 312 17.55 0.65 -1.43
C PRO A 312 18.61 -0.34 -1.94
N PRO A 313 19.89 0.04 -1.90
CA PRO A 313 20.98 -0.78 -2.42
C PRO A 313 21.33 -2.00 -1.57
N ILE A 314 20.81 -2.06 -0.33
CA ILE A 314 21.06 -3.14 0.61
C ILE A 314 19.81 -3.44 1.44
N ASN A 315 19.79 -4.60 2.10
CA ASN A 315 18.69 -5.03 2.95
C ASN A 315 18.58 -4.21 4.25
N HIS A 316 17.37 -4.18 4.81
CA HIS A 316 16.91 -3.43 5.99
C HIS A 316 17.60 -3.74 7.33
N ASN A 317 18.69 -4.50 7.36
CA ASN A 317 19.41 -4.81 8.61
C ASN A 317 20.55 -3.81 8.90
N LYS A 318 20.70 -2.77 8.07
CA LYS A 318 21.86 -1.85 8.08
C LYS A 318 21.43 -0.40 8.28
N ILE A 319 21.08 -0.08 9.53
CA ILE A 319 20.44 1.18 9.97
C ILE A 319 21.12 2.45 9.43
N SER A 320 22.45 2.51 9.45
CA SER A 320 23.23 3.71 9.07
C SER A 320 23.11 4.11 7.60
N VAL A 321 22.96 3.16 6.67
CA VAL A 321 22.71 3.48 5.25
C VAL A 321 21.33 4.08 5.07
N TYR A 322 20.33 3.57 5.80
CA TYR A 322 18.96 4.03 5.68
C TYR A 322 18.74 5.42 6.29
N GLU A 323 19.39 5.73 7.41
CA GLU A 323 19.36 7.10 7.96
C GLU A 323 19.85 8.12 6.93
N PHE A 324 20.90 7.79 6.17
CA PHE A 324 21.42 8.64 5.11
C PHE A 324 20.45 8.75 3.91
N LEU A 325 19.84 7.64 3.53
CA LEU A 325 18.87 7.61 2.43
C LEU A 325 17.60 8.39 2.76
N ASP A 326 17.11 8.34 4.00
CA ASP A 326 15.91 9.06 4.44
C ASP A 326 16.06 10.59 4.32
N GLU A 327 17.23 11.12 4.68
CA GLU A 327 17.52 12.55 4.47
C GLU A 327 17.47 12.91 2.99
N ASN A 328 18.02 12.06 2.13
CA ASN A 328 17.97 12.26 0.69
C ASN A 328 16.56 12.10 0.11
N TYR A 329 15.74 11.18 0.62
CA TYR A 329 14.35 11.03 0.19
C TYR A 329 13.50 12.22 0.59
N LYS A 330 13.69 12.77 1.79
CA LYS A 330 12.99 13.99 2.24
C LYS A 330 13.29 15.17 1.34
N SER A 331 14.54 15.33 0.89
CA SER A 331 14.92 16.42 -0.01
C SER A 331 14.48 16.18 -1.46
N SER A 332 14.62 14.94 -1.94
CA SER A 332 14.46 14.57 -3.36
C SER A 332 13.02 14.19 -3.73
N LEU A 333 12.29 13.58 -2.80
CA LEU A 333 10.96 12.99 -2.98
C LEU A 333 9.98 13.49 -1.91
N GLY A 334 10.23 14.67 -1.32
CA GLY A 334 9.62 15.12 -0.07
C GLY A 334 8.11 14.90 0.06
N ALA A 335 7.34 15.20 -0.97
CA ALA A 335 5.90 14.96 -1.00
C ALA A 335 5.50 13.49 -0.83
N ALA A 336 6.11 12.63 -1.65
CA ALA A 336 5.90 11.19 -1.64
C ALA A 336 6.44 10.57 -0.33
N PHE A 337 7.57 11.07 0.15
CA PHE A 337 8.14 10.63 1.42
C PHE A 337 7.29 11.06 2.62
N GLU A 338 6.67 12.24 2.59
CA GLU A 338 5.69 12.67 3.59
C GLU A 338 4.41 11.83 3.55
N ALA A 339 3.86 11.57 2.36
CA ALA A 339 2.70 10.69 2.19
C ALA A 339 2.99 9.27 2.74
N PHE A 340 4.17 8.73 2.47
CA PHE A 340 4.62 7.48 3.06
C PHE A 340 4.79 7.57 4.59
N SER A 341 5.56 8.53 5.08
CA SER A 341 6.01 8.56 6.49
C SER A 341 4.96 9.06 7.48
N LYS A 342 4.04 9.94 7.05
CA LYS A 342 3.01 10.55 7.90
C LYS A 342 1.63 9.98 7.62
N ASP A 343 1.28 9.79 6.36
CA ASP A 343 -0.06 9.38 5.94
C ASP A 343 -0.19 7.87 5.71
N LEU A 344 0.95 7.14 5.72
CA LEU A 344 1.06 5.69 5.49
C LEU A 344 0.38 5.28 4.18
N ASP A 345 0.55 6.10 3.15
CA ASP A 345 -0.07 5.90 1.84
C ASP A 345 0.50 4.64 1.16
N ILE A 346 -0.39 3.70 0.83
CA ILE A 346 -0.06 2.40 0.23
C ILE A 346 0.47 2.54 -1.20
N ASP A 347 0.25 3.66 -1.86
CA ASP A 347 0.83 3.87 -3.18
C ASP A 347 2.31 4.27 -3.09
N TYR A 348 2.87 4.53 -1.90
CA TYR A 348 4.27 4.88 -1.71
C TYR A 348 4.96 3.88 -0.78
N GLU A 349 5.96 3.14 -1.29
CA GLU A 349 6.82 2.29 -0.47
C GLU A 349 8.27 2.72 -0.56
N PHE A 350 8.87 2.96 0.60
CA PHE A 350 10.30 3.22 0.73
C PHE A 350 10.97 2.09 1.49
N GLY A 351 12.10 1.59 0.97
CA GLY A 351 12.96 0.69 1.73
C GLY A 351 12.74 -0.80 1.46
N ILE A 352 12.31 -1.18 0.24
CA ILE A 352 12.14 -2.58 -0.16
C ILE A 352 13.47 -3.34 -0.04
N GLY A 353 13.63 -4.09 1.06
CA GLY A 353 14.91 -4.73 1.38
C GLY A 353 15.04 -6.19 0.97
N ASN A 354 14.14 -6.73 0.14
CA ASN A 354 14.20 -8.11 -0.38
C ASN A 354 13.23 -8.31 -1.58
N MET A 355 13.50 -9.32 -2.41
CA MET A 355 12.69 -9.69 -3.59
C MET A 355 11.21 -9.93 -3.27
N HIS A 356 10.92 -10.55 -2.13
CA HIS A 356 9.59 -10.95 -1.72
C HIS A 356 8.69 -9.74 -1.46
N SER A 357 9.24 -8.74 -0.75
CA SER A 357 8.62 -7.44 -0.54
C SER A 357 8.42 -6.69 -1.86
N LEU A 358 9.38 -6.74 -2.79
CA LEU A 358 9.26 -6.11 -4.12
C LEU A 358 8.08 -6.67 -4.92
N GLN A 359 8.03 -8.00 -5.07
CA GLN A 359 6.96 -8.66 -5.80
C GLN A 359 5.59 -8.40 -5.16
N ARG A 360 5.52 -8.42 -3.82
CA ARG A 360 4.31 -8.12 -3.09
C ARG A 360 3.80 -6.70 -3.36
N TRP A 361 4.69 -5.70 -3.30
CA TRP A 361 4.31 -4.31 -3.54
C TRP A 361 3.86 -4.07 -4.98
N LEU A 362 4.58 -4.62 -5.97
CA LEU A 362 4.17 -4.56 -7.37
C LEU A 362 2.77 -5.15 -7.58
N VAL A 363 2.46 -6.27 -6.91
CA VAL A 363 1.12 -6.88 -6.95
C VAL A 363 0.06 -5.93 -6.39
N ILE A 364 0.31 -5.35 -5.21
CA ILE A 364 -0.63 -4.43 -4.55
C ILE A 364 -0.89 -3.22 -5.45
N SER A 365 0.16 -2.60 -5.96
CA SER A 365 0.06 -1.47 -6.89
C SER A 365 -0.74 -1.86 -8.13
N LEU A 366 -0.44 -3.00 -8.77
CA LEU A 366 -1.19 -3.44 -9.95
C LEU A 366 -2.67 -3.69 -9.66
N MET A 367 -3.00 -4.24 -8.49
CA MET A 367 -4.39 -4.45 -8.10
C MET A 367 -5.12 -3.14 -7.81
N ASN A 368 -4.47 -2.17 -7.17
CA ASN A 368 -5.01 -0.81 -6.97
C ASN A 368 -5.24 -0.07 -8.30
N ILE A 369 -4.34 -0.28 -9.27
CA ILE A 369 -4.47 0.26 -10.62
C ILE A 369 -5.63 -0.42 -11.35
N ALA A 370 -5.74 -1.75 -11.21
CA ALA A 370 -6.76 -2.56 -11.84
C ALA A 370 -8.15 -2.41 -11.22
N ASN A 371 -8.31 -1.90 -10.00
CA ASN A 371 -9.60 -1.73 -9.30
C ASN A 371 -10.55 -0.67 -9.93
N GLY A 372 -10.20 -0.08 -11.07
CA GLY A 372 -11.21 0.47 -12.00
C GLY A 372 -11.97 -0.60 -12.82
N ALA A 373 -11.48 -1.85 -12.81
CA ALA A 373 -11.94 -2.98 -13.64
C ALA A 373 -11.92 -4.37 -12.95
N LEU A 374 -11.30 -4.55 -11.77
CA LEU A 374 -11.08 -5.87 -11.16
C LEU A 374 -11.33 -5.89 -9.65
N SER A 375 -12.58 -6.12 -9.23
CA SER A 375 -12.91 -6.44 -7.84
C SER A 375 -12.08 -7.63 -7.32
N MET A 376 -11.31 -7.44 -6.25
CA MET A 376 -10.47 -8.48 -5.63
C MET A 376 -11.29 -9.69 -5.15
N HIS A 377 -10.92 -10.89 -5.59
CA HIS A 377 -11.32 -12.16 -4.95
C HIS A 377 -10.23 -12.62 -3.96
N GLU A 378 -10.63 -12.89 -2.71
CA GLU A 378 -9.81 -13.32 -1.55
C GLU A 378 -8.86 -14.51 -1.80
N SER A 379 -9.26 -15.45 -2.65
CA SER A 379 -8.45 -16.63 -2.97
C SER A 379 -7.11 -16.25 -3.64
N ARG A 380 -7.01 -15.07 -4.25
CA ARG A 380 -5.78 -14.60 -4.92
C ARG A 380 -4.81 -13.93 -3.96
N LEU A 381 -5.32 -13.07 -3.07
CA LEU A 381 -4.58 -12.43 -1.98
C LEU A 381 -4.00 -13.47 -1.02
N ALA A 382 -4.78 -14.48 -0.64
CA ALA A 382 -4.33 -15.56 0.24
C ALA A 382 -3.19 -16.38 -0.38
N ALA A 383 -3.31 -16.77 -1.66
CA ALA A 383 -2.25 -17.45 -2.39
C ALA A 383 -1.00 -16.57 -2.63
N MET A 384 -1.16 -15.24 -2.56
CA MET A 384 -0.05 -14.29 -2.69
C MET A 384 0.62 -14.00 -1.35
N ASN A 385 -0.11 -13.99 -0.23
CA ASN A 385 0.47 -13.91 1.11
C ASN A 385 1.17 -15.23 1.50
N GLU A 386 0.69 -16.38 1.01
CA GLU A 386 1.35 -17.67 1.18
C GLU A 386 2.64 -17.77 0.36
N LYS A 387 2.66 -17.19 -0.85
CA LYS A 387 3.85 -17.15 -1.72
C LYS A 387 4.83 -16.02 -1.38
N TYR A 388 4.31 -14.86 -0.96
CA TYR A 388 5.04 -13.59 -0.84
C TYR A 388 5.01 -12.93 0.57
N GLY A 389 4.56 -13.65 1.61
CA GLY A 389 4.65 -13.24 3.03
C GLY A 389 3.96 -11.92 3.34
N ASN A 390 4.06 -11.42 4.58
CA ASN A 390 3.43 -10.15 5.02
C ASN A 390 4.33 -8.93 4.71
N PRO A 391 3.79 -7.72 4.48
CA PRO A 391 4.60 -6.55 4.15
C PRO A 391 5.32 -6.07 5.42
N PRO A 392 6.59 -5.64 5.33
CA PRO A 392 7.26 -4.92 6.40
C PRO A 392 6.81 -3.45 6.44
N GLY A 393 5.50 -3.21 6.57
CA GLY A 393 4.90 -1.90 6.87
C GLY A 393 4.04 -1.93 8.15
N TYR A 394 3.90 -3.11 8.76
CA TYR A 394 3.16 -3.29 10.00
C TYR A 394 4.08 -3.01 11.21
N GLY A 395 3.96 -1.80 11.76
CA GLY A 395 4.30 -1.53 13.17
C GLY A 395 5.76 -1.77 13.58
N LYS A 396 6.71 -1.67 12.65
CA LYS A 396 8.13 -1.58 13.00
C LYS A 396 8.65 -0.19 12.69
N VAL A 397 9.28 0.40 13.70
CA VAL A 397 10.16 1.58 13.63
C VAL A 397 10.93 1.51 12.32
N ILE A 398 10.72 2.48 11.43
CA ILE A 398 11.29 2.45 10.08
C ILE A 398 12.81 2.34 10.21
N PHE A 399 13.47 3.18 11.01
CA PHE A 399 14.82 2.93 11.53
C PHE A 399 15.07 3.78 12.79
N GLY A 400 15.53 3.16 13.90
CA GLY A 400 16.22 3.83 15.02
C GLY A 400 15.46 4.83 15.93
N ARG A 401 14.87 4.33 17.02
CA ARG A 401 15.18 4.68 18.43
C ARG A 401 14.34 3.77 19.34
N ARG A 402 14.97 3.25 20.39
CA ARG A 402 14.38 2.36 21.38
C ARG A 402 13.17 2.98 22.07
#